data_AF-A0AAX0B975-F1
#
_entry.id   AF-A0AAX0B975-F1
#
_cell.length_a   1.000
_cell.length_b   1.000
_cell.length_c   1.000
_cell.angle_alpha   90.00
_cell.angle_beta   90.00
_cell.angle_gamma   90.00
#
_symmetry.space_group_name_H-M   'P 1'
#
loop_
_entity.id
_entity.type
_entity.pdbx_description
1 polymer ?
#
loop_
_entity_poly.entity_id
_entity_poly.type
_entity_poly.pdbx_seq_one_letter_code
_entity_poly.pdbx_strand_id
1 'polypeptide(L)'
;MKAIIYKNPVKSGIILNLFSMCLSIYAIKYSVSLLSIAIVSVGILNRKIIDNGVCLDKKKKMIIIVSFIIMISVFFIYSRYFHYIINKQLENM
;
A
#
# COMPACT_ATOMS: atom_id res chain seq x y z
N MET A 1 19.65 19.47 -3.77
CA MET A 1 19.93 18.00 -3.77
C MET A 1 18.60 17.25 -3.88
N LYS A 2 18.46 16.26 -4.78
CA LYS A 2 17.29 15.37 -4.77
C LYS A 2 17.35 14.45 -3.54
N ALA A 3 16.22 14.29 -2.85
CA ALA A 3 16.08 13.39 -1.70
C ALA A 3 16.47 11.95 -2.04
N ILE A 4 16.92 11.19 -1.04
CA ILE A 4 17.39 9.80 -1.18
C ILE A 4 16.32 8.91 -1.84
N ILE A 5 15.05 9.18 -1.53
CA ILE A 5 13.86 8.49 -2.05
C ILE A 5 13.80 8.54 -3.59
N TYR A 6 14.34 9.60 -4.20
CA TYR A 6 14.35 9.77 -5.66
C TYR A 6 15.61 9.23 -6.33
N LYS A 7 16.67 8.92 -5.56
CA LYS A 7 17.89 8.31 -6.10
C LYS A 7 17.71 6.80 -6.35
N ASN A 8 16.89 6.14 -5.54
CA ASN A 8 16.58 4.71 -5.67
C ASN A 8 15.06 4.47 -5.70
N PRO A 9 14.35 4.97 -6.73
CA PRO A 9 12.89 5.07 -6.73
C PRO A 9 12.19 3.71 -6.64
N VAL A 10 12.76 2.65 -7.22
CA VAL A 10 12.17 1.29 -7.15
C VAL A 10 12.18 0.77 -5.72
N LYS A 11 13.35 0.81 -5.04
CA LYS A 11 13.45 0.36 -3.65
C LYS A 11 12.54 1.19 -2.75
N SER A 12 12.51 2.50 -2.93
CA SER A 12 11.68 3.39 -2.14
C SER A 12 10.18 3.15 -2.34
N GLY A 13 9.71 2.94 -3.57
CA GLY A 13 8.32 2.61 -3.85
C GLY A 13 7.91 1.26 -3.25
N ILE A 14 8.76 0.24 -3.36
CA ILE A 14 8.50 -1.09 -2.78
C ILE A 14 8.44 -1.02 -1.25
N ILE A 15 9.40 -0.34 -0.61
CA ILE A 15 9.42 -0.17 0.85
C ILE A 15 8.18 0.58 1.33
N LEU A 16 7.79 1.66 0.64
CA LEU A 16 6.57 2.39 0.93
C LEU A 16 5.34 1.47 0.88
N ASN A 17 5.19 0.69 -0.20
CA ASN A 17 4.06 -0.21 -0.38
C ASN A 17 4.02 -1.34 0.65
N LEU A 18 5.17 -1.92 1.00
CA LEU A 18 5.25 -2.93 2.07
C LEU A 18 4.85 -2.36 3.43
N PHE A 19 5.36 -1.18 3.78
CA PHE A 19 5.02 -0.53 5.04
C PHE A 19 3.53 -0.20 5.12
N SER A 20 2.97 0.32 4.02
CA SER A 20 1.54 0.61 3.90
C SER A 20 0.67 -0.65 3.96
N MET A 21 1.14 -1.77 3.43
CA MET A 21 0.48 -3.06 3.56
C MET A 21 0.37 -3.50 5.03
N CYS A 22 1.48 -3.45 5.78
CA CYS A 22 1.50 -3.79 7.20
C CYS A 22 0.57 -2.89 8.03
N LEU A 23 0.62 -1.57 7.78
CA LEU A 23 -0.30 -0.62 8.41
C LEU A 23 -1.76 -0.93 8.07
N SER A 24 -2.03 -1.33 6.84
CA SER A 24 -3.39 -1.64 6.38
C SER A 24 -3.97 -2.83 7.14
N ILE A 25 -3.18 -3.90 7.28
CA ILE A 25 -3.55 -5.09 8.05
C ILE A 25 -3.81 -4.74 9.52
N TYR A 26 -2.91 -3.96 10.12
CA TYR A 26 -3.05 -3.51 11.51
C TYR A 26 -4.35 -2.71 11.71
N ALA A 27 -4.59 -1.71 10.87
CA ALA A 27 -5.76 -0.85 11.03
C ALA A 27 -7.10 -1.57 10.76
N ILE A 28 -7.14 -2.57 9.86
CA ILE A 28 -8.33 -3.44 9.71
C ILE A 28 -8.60 -4.19 11.01
N LYS A 29 -7.57 -4.81 11.60
CA LYS A 29 -7.70 -5.60 12.82
C LYS A 29 -8.26 -4.79 14.00
N TYR A 30 -7.91 -3.51 14.09
CA TYR A 30 -8.32 -2.61 15.16
C TYR A 30 -9.43 -1.63 14.75
N SER A 31 -10.12 -1.88 13.63
CA SER A 31 -11.25 -1.07 13.15
C SER A 31 -10.95 0.44 13.02
N VAL A 32 -9.73 0.80 12.60
CA VAL A 32 -9.32 2.19 12.43
C VAL A 32 -9.84 2.73 11.08
N SER A 33 -10.77 3.70 11.14
CA SER A 33 -11.51 4.23 9.99
C SER A 33 -10.68 5.08 9.00
N LEU A 34 -9.48 5.53 9.38
CA LEU A 34 -8.60 6.41 8.56
C LEU A 34 -7.90 5.71 7.38
N LEU A 35 -8.25 4.45 7.13
CA LEU A 35 -7.53 3.56 6.21
C LEU A 35 -7.64 3.97 4.73
N SER A 36 -8.80 4.44 4.30
CA SER A 36 -9.04 4.91 2.93
C SER A 36 -8.21 6.14 2.59
N ILE A 37 -8.05 7.07 3.55
CA ILE A 37 -7.21 8.26 3.41
C ILE A 37 -5.74 7.87 3.30
N ALA A 38 -5.31 6.86 4.06
CA ALA A 38 -3.94 6.35 3.99
C ALA A 38 -3.61 5.78 2.60
N ILE A 39 -4.51 4.98 2.00
CA ILE A 39 -4.31 4.40 0.66
C ILE A 39 -4.17 5.49 -0.41
N VAL A 40 -5.03 6.51 -0.37
CA VAL A 40 -4.95 7.66 -1.31
C VAL A 40 -3.60 8.37 -1.16
N SER A 41 -3.16 8.60 0.08
CA SER A 41 -1.87 9.23 0.37
C SER A 41 -0.69 8.43 -0.19
N VAL A 42 -0.73 7.10 -0.07
CA VAL A 42 0.30 6.20 -0.62
C VAL A 42 0.32 6.22 -2.14
N GLY A 43 -0.84 6.31 -2.79
CA GLY A 43 -0.94 6.51 -4.24
C GLY A 43 -0.28 7.81 -4.71
N ILE A 44 -0.53 8.92 -4.00
CA ILE A 44 0.10 10.22 -4.26
C ILE A 44 1.62 10.12 -4.09
N LEU A 45 2.10 9.46 -3.03
CA LEU A 45 3.54 9.28 -2.79
C LEU A 45 4.20 8.41 -3.86
N ASN A 46 3.60 7.30 -4.28
CA ASN A 46 4.09 6.49 -5.40
C ASN A 46 4.20 7.31 -6.68
N ARG A 47 3.20 8.14 -6.98
CA ARG A 47 3.25 9.04 -8.14
C ARG A 47 4.39 10.05 -8.04
N LYS A 48 4.59 10.67 -6.87
CA LYS A 48 5.74 11.56 -6.63
C LYS A 48 7.08 10.86 -6.81
N ILE A 49 7.20 9.60 -6.40
CA ILE A 49 8.42 8.79 -6.60
C ILE A 49 8.66 8.52 -8.10
N ILE A 50 7.60 8.20 -8.85
CA ILE A 50 7.67 7.94 -10.29
C ILE A 50 8.02 9.21 -11.08
N ASP A 51 7.43 10.34 -10.72
CA ASP A 51 7.60 11.61 -11.45
C ASP A 51 8.97 12.24 -11.18
N ASN A 52 9.50 12.13 -9.94
CA ASN A 52 10.75 12.78 -9.56
C ASN A 52 11.99 11.86 -9.57
N GLY A 53 11.79 10.54 -9.70
CA GLY A 53 12.84 9.54 -9.62
C GLY A 53 13.88 9.65 -10.74
N VAL A 54 15.13 9.42 -10.38
CA VAL A 54 16.28 9.48 -11.30
C VAL A 54 16.43 8.12 -12.02
N CYS A 55 16.71 8.15 -13.34
CA CYS A 55 16.96 6.95 -14.16
C CYS A 55 15.83 5.90 -14.13
N LEU A 56 14.56 6.35 -14.15
CA LEU A 56 13.37 5.51 -14.24
C LEU A 56 13.03 5.16 -15.70
N ASP A 57 13.30 3.93 -16.10
CA ASP A 57 12.77 3.35 -17.33
C ASP A 57 11.32 2.83 -17.16
N LYS A 58 10.68 2.43 -18.27
CA LYS A 58 9.32 1.89 -18.27
C LYS A 58 9.16 0.65 -17.39
N LYS A 59 10.16 -0.26 -17.36
CA LYS A 59 10.11 -1.50 -16.57
C LYS A 59 10.13 -1.19 -15.07
N LYS A 60 11.01 -0.29 -14.63
CA LYS A 60 11.10 0.15 -13.23
C LYS A 60 9.83 0.85 -12.76
N LYS A 61 9.21 1.69 -13.58
CA LYS A 61 7.90 2.29 -13.29
C LYS A 61 6.83 1.23 -13.12
N MET A 62 6.81 0.24 -14.01
CA MET A 62 5.86 -0.87 -13.94
C MET A 62 6.02 -1.71 -12.67
N ILE A 63 7.25 -1.97 -12.22
CA ILE A 63 7.51 -2.66 -10.94
C ILE A 63 6.89 -1.91 -9.76
N ILE A 64 7.06 -0.58 -9.68
CA ILE A 64 6.48 0.24 -8.61
C ILE A 64 4.94 0.13 -8.65
N ILE A 65 4.34 0.27 -9.82
CA ILE A 65 2.88 0.20 -10.00
C ILE A 65 2.34 -1.19 -9.62
N VAL A 66 2.98 -2.27 -10.09
CA VAL A 66 2.58 -3.64 -9.76
C VAL A 66 2.67 -3.88 -8.26
N SER A 67 3.74 -3.41 -7.60
CA SER A 67 3.86 -3.53 -6.13
C SER A 67 2.75 -2.77 -5.38
N PHE A 68 2.31 -1.63 -5.90
CA PHE A 68 1.18 -0.88 -5.34
C PHE A 68 -0.15 -1.62 -5.53
N ILE A 69 -0.37 -2.23 -6.70
CA ILE A 69 -1.56 -3.06 -6.97
C ILE A 69 -1.60 -4.29 -6.05
N ILE A 70 -0.45 -4.94 -5.82
CA ILE A 70 -0.35 -6.07 -4.88
C ILE A 70 -0.76 -5.62 -3.48
N MET A 71 -0.24 -4.48 -3.00
CA MET A 71 -0.62 -3.90 -1.70
C MET A 71 -2.14 -3.67 -1.60
N ILE A 72 -2.76 -3.06 -2.61
CA ILE A 72 -4.22 -2.84 -2.65
C ILE A 72 -4.99 -4.17 -2.63
N SER A 73 -4.53 -5.16 -3.40
CA SER A 73 -5.20 -6.46 -3.48
C SER A 73 -5.19 -7.18 -2.13
N VAL A 74 -4.05 -7.17 -1.43
CA VAL A 74 -3.93 -7.72 -0.07
C VAL A 74 -4.88 -7.01 0.90
N PHE A 75 -4.99 -5.68 0.81
CA PHE A 75 -5.94 -4.91 1.62
C PHE A 75 -7.38 -5.40 1.44
N PHE A 76 -7.86 -5.55 0.20
CA PHE A 76 -9.24 -5.98 -0.05
C PHE A 76 -9.49 -7.42 0.40
N ILE A 77 -8.55 -8.33 0.12
CA ILE A 77 -8.64 -9.73 0.52
C ILE A 77 -8.71 -9.84 2.05
N TYR A 78 -7.80 -9.17 2.75
CA TYR A 78 -7.73 -9.21 4.21
C TYR A 78 -8.94 -8.55 4.87
N SER A 79 -9.42 -7.42 4.33
CA SER A 79 -10.64 -6.76 4.81
C SER A 79 -11.85 -7.69 4.72
N ARG A 80 -12.07 -8.33 3.56
CA ARG A 80 -13.17 -9.30 3.40
C ARG A 80 -13.04 -10.49 4.35
N TYR A 81 -11.84 -11.04 4.48
CA TYR A 81 -11.56 -12.16 5.38
C TYR A 81 -11.89 -11.81 6.84
N PHE A 82 -11.47 -10.62 7.30
CA PHE A 82 -11.73 -10.16 8.66
C PHE A 82 -13.22 -9.93 8.92
N HIS A 83 -13.94 -9.30 7.97
CA HIS A 83 -15.40 -9.16 8.05
C HIS A 83 -16.11 -10.51 8.12
N TYR A 84 -15.68 -11.49 7.33
CA TYR A 84 -16.25 -12.84 7.38
C TYR A 84 -16.06 -13.49 8.76
N ILE A 85 -14.87 -13.36 9.38
CA ILE A 85 -14.62 -13.87 10.72
C ILE A 85 -15.54 -13.22 11.76
N ILE A 86 -15.65 -11.89 11.75
CA ILE A 86 -16.48 -11.16 12.71
C ILE A 86 -17.96 -11.60 12.59
N ASN A 87 -18.49 -11.65 11.37
CA ASN A 87 -19.88 -12.07 11.15
C ASN A 87 -20.12 -13.50 11.63
N LYS A 88 -19.19 -14.42 11.33
CA LYS A 88 -19.26 -15.79 11.81
C LYS A 88 -19.20 -15.88 13.34
N GLN A 89 -18.42 -15.02 14.01
CA GLN A 89 -18.41 -14.99 15.47
C GLN A 89 -19.75 -14.50 16.05
N LEU A 90 -20.38 -13.52 15.42
CA LEU A 90 -21.70 -13.00 15.82
C LEU A 90 -22.83 -14.03 15.62
N GLU A 91 -22.78 -14.85 14.57
CA GLU A 91 -23.76 -15.92 14.34
C GLU A 91 -23.68 -17.08 15.36
N ASN A 92 -22.52 -17.26 16.01
CA ASN A 92 -22.29 -18.33 16.99
C ASN A 92 -22.49 -17.89 18.45
N MET A 93 -22.87 -16.63 18.69
CA MET A 93 -23.22 -16.08 20.00
C MET A 93 -24.73 -16.06 20.19
#